data_AF-A0A0N4VPL8-F1
#
_entry.id   AF-A0A0N4VPL8-F1
#
_cell.length_a   1.000
_cell.length_b   1.000
_cell.length_c   1.000
_cell.angle_alpha   90.00
_cell.angle_beta   90.00
_cell.angle_gamma   90.00
#
_symmetry.space_group_name_H-M   'P 1'
#
loop_
_entity.id
_entity.type
_entity.pdbx_description
1 polymer ?
#
loop_
_entity_poly.entity_id
_entity_poly.type
_entity_poly.pdbx_seq_one_letter_code
_entity_poly.pdbx_strand_id
1 'polypeptide(L)'
;MPNGKRILPFWVEAWLTTSAILCTLDVVYTMLRPATLRNGRLGGVYVLWNIYSDIDLRYANEKDLVTMATGRIMIVEIVMDVIALLLAVRGSRHTLLVAFTTSAFAFWKTLLYMTLYIMPPEG
;
A
#
# COMPACT_ATOMS: atom_id res chain seq x y z
N MET A 1 -24.66 -15.03 9.75
CA MET A 1 -25.12 -14.08 8.72
C MET A 1 -26.12 -14.82 7.84
N PRO A 2 -27.37 -14.34 7.72
CA PRO A 2 -28.41 -15.07 7.00
C PRO A 2 -28.14 -15.02 5.49
N ASN A 3 -27.92 -16.19 4.89
CA ASN A 3 -27.97 -16.56 3.46
C ASN A 3 -28.09 -15.44 2.40
N GLY A 4 -27.12 -14.54 2.32
CA GLY A 4 -27.02 -13.52 1.28
C GLY A 4 -25.76 -13.74 0.44
N LYS A 5 -25.90 -13.83 -0.88
CA LYS A 5 -24.75 -13.89 -1.80
C LYS A 5 -23.80 -12.73 -1.47
N ARG A 6 -22.54 -13.03 -1.12
CA ARG A 6 -21.51 -11.99 -0.99
C ARG A 6 -21.39 -11.25 -2.31
N ILE A 7 -21.34 -9.92 -2.26
CA ILE A 7 -21.19 -9.09 -3.47
C ILE A 7 -19.80 -9.27 -4.05
N LEU A 8 -18.80 -9.38 -3.18
CA LEU A 8 -17.44 -9.73 -3.54
C LEU A 8 -17.15 -11.18 -3.16
N PRO A 9 -16.37 -11.91 -3.97
CA PRO A 9 -15.77 -13.16 -3.54
C PRO A 9 -14.91 -12.94 -2.28
N PHE A 10 -14.93 -13.90 -1.36
CA PHE A 10 -14.16 -13.81 -0.10
C PHE A 10 -12.66 -13.53 -0.33
N TRP A 11 -12.08 -14.10 -1.39
CA TRP A 11 -10.66 -13.87 -1.70
C TRP A 11 -10.37 -12.40 -2.02
N VAL A 12 -11.32 -11.67 -2.62
CA VAL A 12 -11.18 -10.24 -2.91
C VAL A 12 -11.26 -9.43 -1.62
N GLU A 13 -12.18 -9.77 -0.71
CA GLU A 13 -12.27 -9.12 0.60
C GLU A 13 -11.00 -9.33 1.43
N ALA A 14 -10.47 -10.56 1.42
CA ALA A 14 -9.21 -10.90 2.08
C ALA A 14 -8.02 -10.15 1.45
N TRP A 15 -8.00 -10.03 0.13
CA TRP A 15 -6.98 -9.26 -0.59
C TRP A 15 -7.01 -7.79 -0.22
N LEU A 16 -8.18 -7.12 -0.33
CA LEU A 16 -8.33 -5.70 0.03
C LEU A 16 -7.96 -5.43 1.49
N THR A 17 -8.29 -6.35 2.41
CA THR A 17 -7.90 -6.25 3.82
C THR A 17 -6.38 -6.32 3.97
N THR A 18 -5.74 -7.27 3.28
CA THR A 18 -4.28 -7.44 3.32
C THR A 18 -3.58 -6.23 2.71
N SER A 19 -4.05 -5.73 1.57
CA SER A 19 -3.54 -4.53 0.91
C SER A 19 -3.60 -3.31 1.82
N ALA A 20 -4.75 -3.04 2.46
CA ALA A 20 -4.89 -1.93 3.39
C ALA A 20 -3.88 -2.01 4.55
N ILE A 21 -3.63 -3.20 5.10
CA ILE A 21 -2.65 -3.40 6.17
C ILE A 21 -1.23 -3.13 5.66
N LEU A 22 -0.84 -3.76 4.55
CA LEU A 22 0.51 -3.61 3.98
C LEU A 22 0.80 -2.17 3.57
N CYS A 23 -0.12 -1.51 2.86
CA CYS A 23 0.02 -0.12 2.48
C CYS A 23 0.09 0.80 3.70
N THR A 24 -0.66 0.51 4.77
CA THR A 24 -0.54 1.29 6.01
C THR A 24 0.85 1.16 6.63
N LEU A 25 1.40 -0.05 6.66
CA LEU A 25 2.75 -0.28 7.16
C LEU A 25 3.80 0.43 6.29
N ASP A 26 3.65 0.42 4.96
CA ASP A 26 4.53 1.14 4.03
C ASP A 26 4.46 2.67 4.22
N VAL A 27 3.27 3.23 4.37
CA VAL A 27 3.08 4.67 4.61
C VAL A 27 3.75 5.07 5.92
N VAL A 28 3.50 4.32 6.99
CA VAL A 28 4.11 4.60 8.30
C VAL A 28 5.63 4.46 8.22
N TYR A 29 6.14 3.41 7.56
CA TYR A 29 7.56 3.22 7.36
C TYR A 29 8.19 4.40 6.61
N THR A 30 7.61 4.82 5.49
CA THR A 30 8.20 5.83 4.59
C THR A 30 8.04 7.27 5.10
N MET A 31 6.93 7.59 5.79
CA MET A 31 6.62 8.93 6.31
C MET A 31 7.25 9.24 7.67
N LEU A 32 7.48 8.23 8.53
CA LEU A 32 8.10 8.42 9.85
C LEU A 32 9.62 8.27 9.84
N ARG A 33 10.27 8.20 8.67
CA ARG A 33 11.73 8.25 8.59
C ARG A 33 12.26 9.58 9.16
N PRO A 34 13.36 9.57 9.94
CA PRO A 34 14.27 8.44 10.19
C PRO A 34 13.88 7.54 11.37
N ALA A 35 12.77 7.79 12.08
CA ALA A 35 12.42 7.03 13.28
C ALA A 35 12.16 5.54 13.04
N THR A 36 11.74 5.17 11.82
CA THR A 36 11.47 3.78 11.38
C THR A 36 12.69 3.05 10.82
N LEU A 37 13.79 3.76 10.55
CA LEU A 37 15.03 3.17 10.06
C LEU A 37 15.74 2.35 11.15
N ARG A 38 16.72 1.53 10.76
CA ARG A 38 17.44 0.57 11.62
C ARG A 38 18.02 1.16 12.90
N ASN A 39 18.41 2.44 12.88
CA ASN A 39 18.94 3.18 14.02
C ASN A 39 17.91 4.08 14.73
N GLY A 40 16.66 4.09 14.25
CA GLY A 40 15.56 4.87 14.78
C GLY A 40 14.77 4.14 15.88
N ARG A 41 13.97 4.91 16.64
CA ARG A 41 13.17 4.39 17.77
C ARG A 41 12.20 3.26 17.41
N LEU A 42 11.74 3.20 16.16
CA LEU A 42 10.78 2.22 15.64
C LEU A 42 11.46 1.17 14.73
N GLY A 43 12.78 1.21 14.56
CA GLY A 43 13.52 0.28 13.68
C GLY A 43 13.32 -1.19 14.04
N GLY A 44 13.17 -1.50 15.33
CA GLY A 44 12.90 -2.86 15.81
C GLY A 44 11.52 -3.40 15.45
N VAL A 45 10.53 -2.53 15.21
CA VAL A 45 9.19 -2.94 14.74
C VAL A 45 9.22 -3.20 13.23
N TYR A 46 10.00 -2.41 12.50
CA TYR A 46 10.12 -2.46 11.05
C TYR A 46 11.33 -3.26 10.55
N VAL A 47 11.74 -4.31 11.27
CA VAL A 47 12.91 -5.13 10.89
C VAL A 47 12.78 -5.69 9.48
N LEU A 48 11.59 -6.18 9.11
CA LEU A 48 11.36 -6.72 7.76
C LEU A 48 11.51 -5.65 6.68
N TRP A 49 11.05 -4.41 6.92
CA TRP A 49 11.21 -3.29 6.00
C TRP A 49 12.64 -2.79 5.93
N ASN A 50 13.37 -2.83 7.05
CA ASN A 50 14.79 -2.50 7.08
C ASN A 50 15.61 -3.53 6.26
N ILE A 51 15.30 -4.82 6.35
CA ILE A 51 15.92 -5.85 5.50
C ILE A 51 15.56 -5.59 4.03
N TYR A 52 14.30 -5.25 3.73
CA TYR A 52 13.88 -4.92 2.37
C TYR A 52 14.61 -3.68 1.82
N SER A 53 14.87 -2.69 2.65
CA SER A 53 15.60 -1.48 2.26
C SER A 53 17.07 -1.72 1.90
N ASP A 54 17.66 -2.85 2.31
CA ASP A 54 19.01 -3.25 1.88
C ASP A 54 19.03 -3.65 0.39
N ILE A 55 17.88 -4.05 -0.18
CA ILE A 55 17.71 -4.41 -1.59
C ILE A 55 17.15 -3.23 -2.39
N ASP A 56 16.16 -2.54 -1.83
CA ASP A 56 15.54 -1.37 -2.43
C ASP A 56 16.10 -0.07 -1.85
N LEU A 57 17.09 0.50 -2.55
CA LEU A 57 17.84 1.67 -2.09
C LEU A 57 16.97 2.94 -1.92
N ARG A 58 15.78 3.02 -2.53
CA ARG A 58 14.84 4.13 -2.30
C ARG A 58 14.20 4.07 -0.92
N TYR A 59 14.04 2.86 -0.38
CA TYR A 59 13.57 2.67 0.99
C TYR A 59 14.66 3.03 2.02
N ALA A 60 15.94 2.91 1.66
CA ALA A 60 17.08 3.29 2.51
C ALA A 60 17.32 4.81 2.56
N ASN A 61 16.97 5.55 1.49
CA ASN A 61 17.19 6.99 1.45
C ASN A 61 16.12 7.76 2.25
N GLU A 62 16.57 8.44 3.30
CA GLU A 62 15.73 9.26 4.20
C GLU A 62 14.98 10.39 3.51
N LYS A 63 15.54 10.96 2.44
CA LYS A 63 15.04 12.18 1.79
C LYS A 63 14.53 11.94 0.37
N ASP A 64 14.27 10.69 0.01
CA ASP A 64 13.77 10.39 -1.33
C ASP A 64 12.35 10.95 -1.53
N LEU A 65 12.26 11.98 -2.38
CA LEU A 65 11.03 12.70 -2.66
C LEU A 65 9.99 11.78 -3.33
N VAL A 66 10.44 10.86 -4.17
CA VAL A 66 9.58 9.94 -4.93
C VAL A 66 8.90 8.94 -4.00
N THR A 67 9.65 8.35 -3.07
CA THR A 67 9.10 7.43 -2.06
C THR A 67 8.15 8.17 -1.12
N MET A 68 8.47 9.40 -0.71
CA MET A 68 7.56 10.19 0.12
C MET A 68 6.28 10.58 -0.62
N ALA A 69 6.36 10.96 -1.90
CA ALA A 69 5.18 11.25 -2.71
C ALA A 69 4.31 10.01 -2.93
N THR A 70 4.95 8.85 -3.17
CA THR A 70 4.26 7.56 -3.33
C THR A 70 3.53 7.16 -2.06
N GLY A 71 4.14 7.35 -0.88
CA GLY A 71 3.49 7.13 0.41
C GLY A 71 2.22 7.98 0.60
N ARG A 72 2.21 9.23 0.11
CA ARG A 72 0.99 10.07 0.17
C ARG A 72 -0.12 9.56 -0.74
N ILE A 73 0.22 9.01 -1.90
CA ILE A 73 -0.75 8.39 -2.82
C ILE A 73 -1.32 7.10 -2.20
N MET A 74 -0.49 6.31 -1.51
CA MET A 74 -0.95 5.10 -0.80
C MET A 74 -1.99 5.39 0.30
N ILE A 75 -2.03 6.59 0.88
CA ILE A 75 -3.10 6.97 1.82
C ILE A 75 -4.47 6.93 1.14
N VAL A 76 -4.56 7.39 -0.11
CA VAL A 76 -5.81 7.36 -0.88
C VAL A 76 -6.23 5.91 -1.15
N GLU A 77 -5.27 5.04 -1.47
CA GLU A 77 -5.49 3.60 -1.67
C GLU A 77 -6.04 2.93 -0.41
N ILE A 78 -5.42 3.17 0.75
CA ILE A 78 -5.89 2.64 2.05
C ILE A 78 -7.32 3.10 2.33
N VAL A 79 -7.64 4.37 2.11
CA VAL A 79 -8.99 4.91 2.33
C VAL A 79 -10.00 4.23 1.41
N MET A 80 -9.66 4.01 0.13
CA MET A 80 -10.56 3.34 -0.81
C MET A 80 -10.75 1.86 -0.50
N ASP A 81 -9.71 1.15 -0.08
CA ASP A 81 -9.80 -0.26 0.35
C ASP A 81 -10.72 -0.39 1.56
N VAL A 82 -10.56 0.50 2.56
CA VAL A 82 -11.45 0.52 3.74
C VAL A 82 -12.90 0.83 3.33
N ILE A 83 -13.12 1.80 2.43
CA ILE A 83 -14.47 2.11 1.93
C ILE A 83 -15.06 0.90 1.19
N ALA A 84 -14.28 0.22 0.34
CA ALA A 84 -14.73 -0.97 -0.38
C ALA A 84 -15.17 -2.08 0.58
N LEU A 85 -14.38 -2.33 1.64
CA LEU A 85 -14.72 -3.32 2.68
C LEU A 85 -15.98 -2.92 3.46
N LEU A 86 -16.13 -1.65 3.84
CA LEU A 86 -17.34 -1.17 4.52
C LEU A 86 -18.60 -1.29 3.64
N LEU A 87 -18.47 -1.02 2.34
CA LEU A 87 -19.55 -1.19 1.37
C LEU A 87 -19.90 -2.67 1.16
N ALA A 88 -18.91 -3.56 1.17
CA ALA A 88 -19.10 -5.00 1.07
C ALA A 88 -19.92 -5.54 2.27
N VAL A 89 -19.58 -5.12 3.50
CA VAL A 89 -20.33 -5.46 4.72
C VAL A 89 -21.77 -4.96 4.66
N ARG A 90 -22.00 -3.77 4.07
CA ARG A 90 -23.33 -3.17 3.91
C ARG A 90 -24.13 -3.72 2.72
N GLY A 91 -23.56 -4.60 1.90
CA GLY A 91 -24.26 -5.12 0.72
C GLY A 91 -24.55 -4.06 -0.35
N SER A 92 -23.69 -3.05 -0.51
CA SER A 92 -23.91 -1.99 -1.50
C SER A 92 -23.54 -2.44 -2.93
N ARG A 93 -24.30 -1.99 -3.93
CA ARG A 93 -24.01 -2.23 -5.36
C ARG A 93 -22.72 -1.54 -5.83
N HIS A 94 -22.32 -0.46 -5.16
CA HIS A 94 -21.11 0.29 -5.49
C HIS A 94 -19.82 -0.45 -5.08
N THR A 95 -19.93 -1.49 -4.25
CA THR A 95 -18.78 -2.27 -3.75
C THR A 95 -17.89 -2.76 -4.89
N LEU A 96 -18.47 -3.30 -5.97
CA LEU A 96 -17.71 -3.83 -7.09
C LEU A 96 -16.93 -2.74 -7.82
N LEU A 97 -17.55 -1.57 -8.03
CA LEU A 97 -16.91 -0.44 -8.70
C LEU A 97 -15.76 0.12 -7.86
N VAL A 98 -15.96 0.28 -6.55
CA VAL A 98 -14.90 0.80 -5.66
C VAL A 98 -13.74 -0.21 -5.57
N ALA A 99 -14.04 -1.50 -5.43
CA ALA A 99 -13.02 -2.57 -5.39
C ALA A 99 -12.21 -2.66 -6.70
N PHE A 100 -12.86 -2.47 -7.86
CA PHE A 100 -12.18 -2.39 -9.15
C PHE A 100 -11.28 -1.15 -9.22
N THR A 101 -11.81 0.02 -8.88
CA THR A 101 -11.08 1.30 -8.93
C THR A 101 -9.86 1.29 -8.02
N THR A 102 -9.97 0.81 -6.77
CA THR A 102 -8.82 0.72 -5.87
C THR A 102 -7.75 -0.26 -6.39
N SER A 103 -8.18 -1.40 -6.94
CA SER A 103 -7.26 -2.35 -7.58
C SER A 103 -6.53 -1.75 -8.80
N ALA A 104 -7.23 -0.94 -9.59
CA ALA A 104 -6.64 -0.23 -10.72
C ALA A 104 -5.61 0.82 -10.26
N PHE A 105 -5.87 1.52 -9.16
CA PHE A 105 -4.90 2.45 -8.57
C PHE A 105 -3.66 1.72 -8.02
N ALA A 106 -3.86 0.60 -7.31
CA ALA A 106 -2.77 -0.23 -6.81
C ALA A 106 -1.86 -0.72 -7.96
N PHE A 107 -2.48 -1.17 -9.05
CA PHE A 107 -1.77 -1.56 -10.28
C PHE A 107 -1.00 -0.37 -10.87
N TRP A 108 -1.65 0.77 -11.07
CA TRP A 108 -1.03 1.93 -11.69
C TRP A 108 0.15 2.47 -10.87
N LYS A 109 0.01 2.52 -9.54
CA LYS A 109 1.10 2.86 -8.62
C LYS A 109 2.28 1.92 -8.81
N THR A 110 2.03 0.62 -8.87
CA THR A 110 3.10 -0.38 -9.04
C THR A 110 3.79 -0.22 -10.40
N LEU A 111 3.02 0.04 -11.45
CA LEU A 111 3.55 0.33 -12.78
C LEU A 111 4.43 1.59 -12.76
N LEU A 112 3.96 2.68 -12.17
CA LEU A 112 4.74 3.92 -12.01
C LEU A 112 6.00 3.70 -11.19
N TYR A 113 5.94 2.91 -10.12
CA TYR A 113 7.11 2.59 -9.31
C TYR A 113 8.18 1.88 -10.14
N MET A 114 7.78 0.88 -10.93
CA MET A 114 8.67 0.11 -11.79
C MET A 114 9.25 0.95 -12.93
N THR A 115 8.45 1.80 -13.58
CA THR A 115 8.95 2.65 -14.67
C THR A 115 9.93 3.71 -14.18
N LEU A 116 9.70 4.26 -12.97
CA LEU A 116 10.66 5.16 -12.32
C LEU A 116 11.93 4.44 -11.87
N TYR A 117 11.94 3.10 -11.79
CA TYR A 117 13.11 2.28 -11.45
C TYR A 117 14.01 1.99 -12.66
N ILE A 118 13.51 2.22 -13.89
CA ILE A 118 14.33 2.19 -15.11
C ILE A 118 15.12 3.50 -15.17
N MET A 119 16.12 3.64 -14.30
CA MET A 119 17.15 4.64 -14.47
C MET A 119 18.06 4.16 -15.61
N PRO A 120 18.30 4.94 -16.67
CA PRO A 120 19.31 4.58 -17.66
C PRO A 120 20.66 4.42 -16.94
N PRO A 121 21.50 3.45 -17.33
CA PRO A 121 22.81 3.26 -16.72
C PRO A 121 23.60 4.57 -16.76
N GLU A 122 24.38 4.84 -15.71
CA GLU A 122 25.33 5.95 -15.72
C GLU A 122 26.27 5.75 -16.91
N GLY A 123 26.19 6.68 -17.87
CA GLY A 123 27.10 6.75 -19.02
C GLY A 123 28.45 7.31 -18.64
#